data_AF-A0A4P9XZV3-F1
#
_entry.id   AF-A0A4P9XZV3-F1
#
_cell.length_a   1.000
_cell.length_b   1.000
_cell.length_c   1.000
_cell.angle_alpha   90.00
_cell.angle_beta   90.00
_cell.angle_gamma   90.00
#
_symmetry.space_group_name_H-M   'P 1'
#
loop_
_entity.id
_entity.type
_entity.pdbx_description
1 polymer ?
#
loop_
_entity_poly.entity_id
_entity_poly.type
_entity_poly.pdbx_seq_one_letter_code
_entity_poly.pdbx_strand_id
1 'polypeptide(L)'
;LLILCSSILQIVDASRLYHSVRGQSVFKLYVIFNALEIADRLCSSFGHDILDSFFAKADSQDSILVVSTPTHFFLAAAYILIHTIVLFYQCITLNVAINSYNNALLTLLVSNQFAEVKSSVFKRFAMENLFQITCSDIVERFHLSLFVLIIALRNMVELSGSSLLSWSSLLPWSWSWSWFWSWSWSWSSLTSLPALPHTWSILLDSILGPCLAVIACEIFVDWLKHAFITKFNHIRPTIYGRFADILATDLV
;
A
#
# COMPACT_ATOMS: atom_id res chain seq x y z
N LEU A 1 -18.66 11.48 12.05
CA LEU A 1 -17.61 11.99 11.14
C LEU A 1 -17.42 11.06 9.95
N LEU A 2 -17.06 9.78 10.15
CA LEU A 2 -16.88 8.81 9.06
C LEU A 2 -18.10 8.67 8.12
N ILE A 3 -19.32 8.59 8.66
CA ILE A 3 -20.56 8.49 7.85
C ILE A 3 -20.80 9.75 6.99
N LEU A 4 -20.44 10.92 7.52
CA LEU A 4 -20.54 12.19 6.79
C LEU A 4 -19.51 12.21 5.64
N CYS A 5 -18.26 11.88 5.94
CA CYS A 5 -17.19 11.79 4.95
C CYS A 5 -17.50 10.75 3.87
N SER A 6 -18.01 9.56 4.24
CA SER A 6 -18.37 8.51 3.28
C SER A 6 -19.51 8.95 2.36
N SER A 7 -20.50 9.67 2.88
CA SER A 7 -21.59 10.22 2.06
C SER A 7 -21.08 11.27 1.07
N ILE A 8 -20.11 12.09 1.46
CA ILE A 8 -19.50 13.09 0.57
C ILE A 8 -18.61 12.42 -0.48
N LEU A 9 -17.88 11.36 -0.12
CA LEU A 9 -17.05 10.59 -1.03
C LEU A 9 -17.85 9.87 -2.12
N GLN A 10 -19.13 9.55 -1.90
CA GLN A 10 -20.00 9.00 -2.95
C GLN A 10 -20.22 9.97 -4.13
N ILE A 11 -19.98 11.27 -3.93
CA ILE A 11 -20.05 12.28 -4.99
C ILE A 11 -18.81 12.22 -5.90
N VAL A 12 -17.70 11.64 -5.41
CA VAL A 12 -16.46 11.51 -6.16
C VAL A 12 -16.54 10.30 -7.10
N ASP A 13 -16.79 10.56 -8.37
CA ASP A 13 -16.83 9.53 -9.41
C ASP A 13 -15.45 8.88 -9.63
N ALA A 14 -15.23 7.70 -9.04
CA ALA A 14 -14.01 6.89 -9.21
C ALA A 14 -13.62 6.71 -10.70
N SER A 15 -14.62 6.47 -11.55
CA SER A 15 -14.44 6.26 -12.99
C SER A 15 -13.91 7.50 -13.70
N ARG A 16 -14.34 8.71 -13.32
CA ARG A 16 -13.86 9.97 -13.91
C ARG A 16 -12.42 10.23 -13.53
N LEU A 17 -12.07 9.98 -12.25
CA LEU A 17 -10.69 10.12 -11.79
C LEU A 17 -9.75 9.15 -12.50
N TYR A 18 -10.16 7.88 -12.62
CA TYR A 18 -9.38 6.86 -13.33
C TYR A 18 -9.11 7.26 -14.79
N HIS A 19 -10.13 7.72 -15.52
CA HIS A 19 -9.96 8.13 -16.92
C HIS A 19 -9.12 9.40 -17.06
N SER A 20 -9.27 10.35 -16.15
CA SER A 20 -8.48 11.58 -16.12
C SER A 20 -6.98 11.29 -15.93
N VAL A 21 -6.66 10.39 -14.99
CA VAL A 21 -5.27 9.99 -14.69
C VAL A 21 -4.69 9.12 -15.81
N ARG A 22 -5.47 8.17 -16.34
CA ARG A 22 -5.05 7.30 -17.46
C ARG A 22 -4.69 8.06 -18.74
N GLY A 23 -5.34 9.20 -18.99
CA GLY A 23 -5.07 10.04 -20.16
C GLY A 23 -3.80 10.89 -20.07
N GLN A 24 -3.10 10.88 -18.93
CA GLN A 24 -1.89 11.69 -18.74
C GLN A 24 -0.63 11.03 -19.33
N SER A 25 0.38 11.84 -19.65
CA SER A 25 1.69 11.32 -20.04
C SER A 25 2.43 10.72 -18.83
N VAL A 26 3.32 9.75 -19.07
CA VAL A 26 4.10 9.07 -18.02
C VAL A 26 4.87 10.06 -17.13
N PHE A 27 5.42 11.12 -17.71
CA PHE A 27 6.11 12.17 -16.94
C PHE A 27 5.16 12.92 -15.99
N LYS A 28 3.94 13.27 -16.44
CA LYS A 28 2.95 13.91 -15.57
C LYS A 28 2.49 12.96 -14.47
N LEU A 29 2.29 11.68 -14.81
CA LEU A 29 1.92 10.64 -13.85
C LEU A 29 2.98 10.49 -12.75
N TYR A 30 4.26 10.56 -13.11
CA TYR A 30 5.37 10.56 -12.15
C TYR A 30 5.31 11.74 -11.17
N VAL A 31 5.11 12.95 -11.68
CA VAL A 31 5.01 14.14 -10.83
C VAL A 31 3.78 14.04 -9.91
N ILE A 32 2.64 13.57 -10.41
CA ILE A 32 1.42 13.38 -9.61
C ILE A 32 1.66 12.36 -8.49
N PHE A 33 2.30 11.22 -8.80
CA PHE A 33 2.58 10.19 -7.81
C PHE A 33 3.46 10.74 -6.67
N ASN A 34 4.57 11.40 -6.98
CA ASN A 34 5.44 12.02 -5.98
C ASN A 34 4.73 13.11 -5.16
N ALA A 35 3.92 13.95 -5.83
CA ALA A 35 3.18 15.00 -5.15
C ALA A 35 2.15 14.41 -4.16
N LEU A 36 1.49 13.31 -4.53
CA LEU A 36 0.55 12.62 -3.67
C LEU A 36 1.24 11.93 -2.49
N GLU A 37 2.43 11.37 -2.66
CA GLU A 37 3.25 10.81 -1.56
C GLU A 37 3.64 11.90 -0.56
N ILE A 38 4.10 13.05 -1.04
CA ILE A 38 4.43 14.20 -0.17
C ILE A 38 3.17 14.71 0.54
N ALA A 39 2.04 14.79 -0.17
CA ALA A 39 0.77 15.23 0.40
C ALA A 39 0.28 14.28 1.50
N ASP A 40 0.46 12.98 1.33
CA ASP A 40 0.12 11.98 2.34
C ASP A 40 0.96 12.15 3.60
N ARG A 41 2.30 12.19 3.47
CA ARG A 41 3.22 12.44 4.60
C ARG A 41 2.90 13.75 5.34
N LEU A 42 2.55 14.80 4.59
CA LEU A 42 2.13 16.08 5.15
C LEU A 42 0.81 15.94 5.93
N CYS A 43 -0.18 15.27 5.35
CA CYS A 43 -1.48 15.04 6.00
C CYS A 43 -1.35 14.15 7.24
N SER A 44 -0.49 13.12 7.23
CA SER A 44 -0.25 12.27 8.41
C SER A 44 0.36 13.08 9.55
N SER A 45 1.33 13.96 9.25
CA SER A 45 1.92 14.84 10.26
C SER A 45 0.91 15.81 10.88
N PHE A 46 0.07 16.46 10.07
CA PHE A 46 -0.97 17.37 10.58
C PHE A 46 -2.14 16.62 11.26
N GLY A 47 -2.37 15.38 10.86
CA GLY A 47 -3.49 14.57 11.31
C GLY A 47 -3.44 14.27 12.79
N HIS A 48 -2.27 13.90 13.30
CA HIS A 48 -2.06 13.64 14.72
C HIS A 48 -2.47 14.85 15.56
N ASP A 49 -1.96 16.04 15.26
CA ASP A 49 -2.27 17.25 16.03
C ASP A 49 -3.77 17.63 15.98
N ILE A 50 -4.41 17.50 14.81
CA ILE A 50 -5.82 17.84 14.61
C ILE A 50 -6.74 16.84 15.33
N LEU A 51 -6.45 15.54 15.21
CA LEU A 51 -7.25 14.50 15.84
C LEU A 51 -7.06 14.49 17.36
N ASP A 52 -5.85 14.68 17.86
CA ASP A 52 -5.58 14.76 19.30
C ASP A 52 -6.30 15.96 19.92
N SER A 53 -6.26 17.13 19.27
CA SER A 53 -7.02 18.30 19.71
C SER A 53 -8.53 18.06 19.72
N PHE A 54 -9.04 17.29 18.76
CA PHE A 54 -10.46 16.93 18.67
C PHE A 54 -10.86 15.93 19.77
N PHE A 55 -10.06 14.89 20.00
CA PHE A 55 -10.34 13.86 21.01
C PHE A 55 -10.14 14.37 22.43
N ALA A 56 -9.08 15.15 22.70
CA ALA A 56 -8.86 15.75 24.01
C ALA A 56 -10.05 16.65 24.42
N LYS A 57 -10.65 17.35 23.46
CA LYS A 57 -11.84 18.17 23.69
C LYS A 57 -13.12 17.34 23.87
N ALA A 58 -13.22 16.18 23.22
CA ALA A 58 -14.34 15.26 23.38
C ALA A 58 -14.38 14.58 24.76
N ASP A 59 -13.20 14.33 25.35
CA ASP A 59 -13.05 13.74 26.69
C ASP A 59 -13.24 14.76 27.81
N SER A 60 -12.94 16.04 27.54
CA SER A 60 -13.09 17.13 28.50
C SER A 60 -14.56 17.50 28.74
N GLN A 61 -15.14 17.00 29.84
CA GLN A 61 -16.53 17.21 30.27
C GLN A 61 -16.82 18.59 30.88
N ASP A 62 -16.04 19.64 30.54
CA ASP A 62 -16.18 20.98 31.11
C ASP A 62 -17.04 21.91 30.22
N SER A 63 -18.19 22.27 30.76
CA SER A 63 -19.34 22.90 30.12
C SER A 63 -19.25 24.41 29.85
N ILE A 64 -18.05 25.03 29.85
CA ILE A 64 -17.92 26.51 29.80
C ILE A 64 -17.55 27.08 28.40
N LEU A 65 -17.18 26.24 27.42
CA LEU A 65 -16.80 26.71 26.07
C LEU A 65 -17.68 26.11 24.97
N VAL A 66 -18.96 26.47 24.96
CA VAL A 66 -19.98 25.98 24.01
C VAL A 66 -19.77 26.52 22.58
N VAL A 67 -18.93 27.56 22.38
CA VAL A 67 -18.74 28.22 21.07
C VAL A 67 -17.60 27.63 20.23
N SER A 68 -16.66 26.84 20.77
CA SER A 68 -15.55 26.25 20.01
C SER A 68 -15.75 24.79 19.58
N THR A 69 -16.80 24.12 20.03
CA THR A 69 -17.09 22.72 19.69
C THR A 69 -17.32 22.44 18.19
N PRO A 70 -18.07 23.27 17.43
CA PRO A 70 -18.29 22.98 16.01
C PRO A 70 -17.01 23.20 15.17
N THR A 71 -16.14 24.15 15.52
CA THR A 71 -14.95 24.45 14.72
C THR A 71 -13.94 23.30 14.73
N HIS A 72 -13.70 22.67 15.88
CA HIS A 72 -12.85 21.48 15.97
C HIS A 72 -13.46 20.29 15.21
N PHE A 73 -14.79 20.13 15.27
CA PHE A 73 -15.48 19.09 14.51
C PHE A 73 -15.37 19.29 12.99
N PHE A 74 -15.61 20.52 12.50
CA PHE A 74 -15.47 20.83 11.07
C PHE A 74 -14.03 20.70 10.60
N LEU A 75 -13.05 21.11 11.42
CA LEU A 75 -11.63 20.96 11.11
C LEU A 75 -11.24 19.48 11.00
N ALA A 76 -11.64 18.64 11.97
CA ALA A 76 -11.39 17.20 11.92
C ALA A 76 -12.10 16.54 10.73
N ALA A 77 -13.33 16.95 10.41
CA ALA A 77 -14.07 16.42 9.27
C ALA A 77 -13.43 16.82 7.93
N ALA A 78 -12.97 18.08 7.80
CA ALA A 78 -12.26 18.56 6.62
C ALA A 78 -10.92 17.84 6.46
N TYR A 79 -10.16 17.65 7.55
CA TYR A 79 -8.92 16.89 7.55
C TYR A 79 -9.14 15.45 7.06
N ILE A 80 -10.07 14.70 7.66
CA ILE A 80 -10.34 13.31 7.29
C ILE A 80 -10.82 13.22 5.84
N LEU A 81 -11.62 14.17 5.38
CA LEU A 81 -12.06 14.23 3.98
C LEU A 81 -10.87 14.46 3.03
N ILE A 82 -10.00 15.43 3.32
CA ILE A 82 -8.82 15.73 2.50
C ILE A 82 -7.88 14.53 2.46
N HIS A 83 -7.54 13.96 3.62
CA HIS A 83 -6.63 12.82 3.69
C HIS A 83 -7.21 11.59 2.97
N THR A 84 -8.52 11.32 3.12
CA THR A 84 -9.17 10.23 2.39
C THR A 84 -9.13 10.46 0.88
N ILE A 85 -9.30 11.70 0.41
CA ILE A 85 -9.16 12.03 -1.02
C ILE A 85 -7.72 11.77 -1.51
N VAL A 86 -6.70 12.17 -0.73
CA VAL A 86 -5.29 11.91 -1.08
C VAL A 86 -5.02 10.42 -1.21
N LEU A 87 -5.41 9.61 -0.21
CA LEU A 87 -5.26 8.16 -0.23
C LEU A 87 -6.02 7.52 -1.40
N PHE A 88 -7.22 8.03 -1.71
CA PHE A 88 -8.01 7.55 -2.84
C PHE A 88 -7.33 7.85 -4.18
N TYR A 89 -6.77 9.05 -4.36
CA TYR A 89 -6.00 9.41 -5.55
C TYR A 89 -4.71 8.58 -5.68
N GLN A 90 -4.02 8.28 -4.58
CA GLN A 90 -2.87 7.37 -4.58
C GLN A 90 -3.28 5.97 -5.07
N CYS A 91 -4.37 5.41 -4.52
CA CYS A 91 -4.89 4.12 -4.93
C CYS A 91 -5.27 4.08 -6.42
N ILE A 92 -5.94 5.12 -6.94
CA ILE A 92 -6.32 5.20 -8.36
C ILE A 92 -5.08 5.35 -9.26
N THR A 93 -4.12 6.17 -8.85
CA THR A 93 -2.86 6.37 -9.60
C THR A 93 -2.05 5.08 -9.67
N LEU A 94 -1.94 4.36 -8.55
CA LEU A 94 -1.29 3.05 -8.49
C LEU A 94 -2.02 2.02 -9.36
N ASN A 95 -3.36 2.02 -9.35
CA ASN A 95 -4.17 1.15 -10.21
C ASN A 95 -3.92 1.43 -11.70
N VAL A 96 -3.87 2.71 -12.10
CA VAL A 96 -3.53 3.10 -13.49
C VAL A 96 -2.10 2.66 -13.84
N ALA A 97 -1.14 2.83 -12.93
CA ALA A 97 0.24 2.44 -13.14
C ALA A 97 0.37 0.93 -13.36
N ILE A 98 -0.27 0.12 -12.50
CA ILE A 98 -0.29 -1.34 -12.59
C ILE A 98 -0.95 -1.80 -13.90
N ASN A 99 -2.10 -1.24 -14.25
CA ASN A 99 -2.86 -1.63 -15.46
C ASN A 99 -2.26 -1.08 -16.77
N SER A 100 -1.20 -0.27 -16.71
CA SER A 100 -0.56 0.29 -17.91
C SER A 100 0.43 -0.68 -18.58
N TYR A 101 0.76 -1.83 -17.95
CA TYR A 101 1.61 -2.95 -18.42
C TYR A 101 2.98 -2.60 -19.05
N ASN A 102 3.35 -1.32 -19.13
CA ASN A 102 4.55 -0.81 -19.79
C ASN A 102 5.66 -0.43 -18.79
N ASN A 103 6.85 -0.10 -19.34
CA ASN A 103 7.97 0.54 -18.66
C ASN A 103 7.58 1.73 -17.77
N ALA A 104 6.38 2.31 -17.90
CA ALA A 104 5.87 3.36 -17.03
C ALA A 104 5.85 2.94 -15.55
N LEU A 105 5.29 1.77 -15.20
CA LEU A 105 5.25 1.28 -13.82
C LEU A 105 6.67 1.13 -13.26
N LEU A 106 7.53 0.44 -14.01
CA LEU A 106 8.91 0.21 -13.62
C LEU A 106 9.69 1.52 -13.50
N THR A 107 9.47 2.47 -14.42
CA THR A 107 10.11 3.80 -14.37
C THR A 107 9.66 4.57 -13.13
N LEU A 108 8.36 4.56 -12.82
CA LEU A 108 7.81 5.21 -11.63
C LEU A 108 8.43 4.63 -10.36
N LEU A 109 8.39 3.31 -10.20
CA LEU A 109 8.96 2.62 -9.04
C LEU A 109 10.46 2.92 -8.93
N VAL A 110 11.26 2.60 -9.95
CA VAL A 110 12.72 2.78 -9.91
C VAL A 110 13.13 4.22 -9.60
N SER A 111 12.43 5.20 -10.17
CA SER A 111 12.74 6.62 -9.91
C SER A 111 12.44 7.04 -8.46
N ASN A 112 11.36 6.54 -7.87
CA ASN A 112 11.02 6.82 -6.47
C ASN A 112 12.02 6.16 -5.52
N GLN A 113 12.27 4.88 -5.73
CA GLN A 113 13.21 4.09 -4.93
C GLN A 113 14.64 4.65 -5.00
N PHE A 114 15.05 5.24 -6.13
CA PHE A 114 16.36 5.89 -6.25
C PHE A 114 16.46 7.18 -5.44
N ALA A 115 15.40 8.00 -5.42
CA ALA A 115 15.37 9.22 -4.61
C ALA A 115 15.46 8.89 -3.11
N GLU A 116 14.76 7.85 -2.68
CA GLU A 116 14.74 7.37 -1.31
C GLU A 116 16.09 6.78 -0.87
N VAL A 117 16.67 5.89 -1.68
CA VAL A 117 18.02 5.33 -1.43
C VAL A 117 19.06 6.43 -1.40
N LYS A 118 18.99 7.41 -2.32
CA LYS A 118 19.92 8.54 -2.32
C LYS A 118 19.87 9.33 -1.01
N SER A 119 18.67 9.57 -0.47
CA SER A 119 18.52 10.36 0.76
C SER A 119 19.08 9.66 2.01
N SER A 120 19.08 8.32 2.01
CA SER A 120 19.52 7.49 3.15
C SER A 120 20.99 7.10 3.10
N VAL A 121 21.59 6.93 1.91
CA VAL A 121 22.98 6.47 1.76
C VAL A 121 24.02 7.52 2.20
N PHE A 122 23.72 8.81 2.05
CA PHE A 122 24.68 9.89 2.35
C PHE A 122 24.55 10.49 3.76
N LYS A 123 23.61 9.99 4.57
CA LYS A 123 23.29 10.57 5.88
C LYS A 123 23.64 9.62 7.02
N ARG A 124 24.26 10.17 8.07
CA ARG A 124 24.53 9.45 9.32
C ARG A 124 23.26 9.49 10.20
N PHE A 125 22.86 8.34 10.73
CA PHE A 125 21.66 8.21 11.57
C PHE A 125 22.02 7.73 12.97
N ALA A 126 21.44 8.38 13.99
CA ALA A 126 21.42 7.87 15.35
C ALA A 126 20.43 6.71 15.48
N MET A 127 20.53 5.93 16.55
CA MET A 127 19.65 4.76 16.78
C MET A 127 18.17 5.15 16.89
N GLU A 128 17.88 6.28 17.53
CA GLU A 128 16.51 6.83 17.67
C GLU A 128 15.93 7.19 16.29
N ASN A 129 16.73 7.84 15.44
CA ASN A 129 16.32 8.19 14.09
C ASN A 129 16.13 6.92 13.22
N LEU A 130 16.95 5.89 13.42
CA LEU A 130 16.79 4.60 12.74
C LEU A 130 15.48 3.91 13.15
N PHE A 131 15.10 3.98 14.42
CA PHE A 131 13.82 3.44 14.89
C PHE A 131 12.64 4.16 14.22
N GLN A 132 12.65 5.50 14.18
CA GLN A 132 11.61 6.28 13.51
C GLN A 132 11.48 5.96 12.03
N ILE A 133 12.61 5.84 11.31
CA ILE A 133 12.62 5.44 9.89
C ILE A 133 12.00 4.05 9.74
N THR A 134 12.41 3.09 10.58
CA THR A 134 11.87 1.72 10.53
C THR A 134 10.36 1.70 10.78
N CYS A 135 9.86 2.51 11.73
CA CYS A 135 8.43 2.63 12.00
C CYS A 135 7.67 3.23 10.80
N SER A 136 8.21 4.30 10.21
CA SER A 136 7.65 4.93 9.00
C SER A 136 7.59 3.93 7.83
N ASP A 137 8.65 3.15 7.61
CA ASP A 137 8.73 2.15 6.53
C ASP A 137 7.69 1.03 6.73
N ILE A 138 7.44 0.60 7.97
CA ILE A 138 6.41 -0.41 8.28
C ILE A 138 5.02 0.11 7.94
N VAL A 139 4.70 1.36 8.30
CA VAL A 139 3.41 1.99 7.99
C VAL A 139 3.22 2.15 6.48
N GLU A 140 4.26 2.62 5.77
CA GLU A 140 4.24 2.77 4.32
C GLU A 140 3.97 1.43 3.60
N ARG A 141 4.67 0.36 4.00
CA ARG A 141 4.43 -1.00 3.49
C ARG A 141 3.03 -1.51 3.78
N PHE A 142 2.48 -1.20 4.95
CA PHE A 142 1.13 -1.61 5.30
C PHE A 142 0.11 -0.91 4.39
N HIS A 143 0.23 0.40 4.18
CA HIS A 143 -0.62 1.14 3.25
C HIS A 143 -0.48 0.64 1.80
N LEU A 144 0.74 0.41 1.33
CA LEU A 144 0.99 -0.15 0.00
C LEU A 144 0.35 -1.54 -0.16
N SER A 145 0.48 -2.40 0.86
CA SER A 145 -0.14 -3.72 0.88
C SER A 145 -1.66 -3.64 0.79
N LEU A 146 -2.29 -2.70 1.50
CA LEU A 146 -3.72 -2.45 1.41
C LEU A 146 -4.14 -1.95 0.02
N PHE A 147 -3.41 -1.01 -0.57
CA PHE A 147 -3.72 -0.52 -1.92
C PHE A 147 -3.59 -1.63 -2.97
N VAL A 148 -2.52 -2.42 -2.92
CA VAL A 148 -2.32 -3.55 -3.81
C VAL A 148 -3.41 -4.60 -3.63
N LEU A 149 -3.84 -4.88 -2.39
CA LEU A 149 -4.96 -5.77 -2.11
C LEU A 149 -6.27 -5.25 -2.73
N ILE A 150 -6.58 -3.96 -2.55
CA ILE A 150 -7.78 -3.32 -3.12
C ILE A 150 -7.75 -3.41 -4.65
N ILE A 151 -6.59 -3.17 -5.27
CA ILE A 151 -6.41 -3.24 -6.73
C ILE A 151 -6.56 -4.68 -7.22
N ALA A 152 -5.99 -5.65 -6.52
CA ALA A 152 -6.14 -7.07 -6.85
C ALA A 152 -7.61 -7.50 -6.79
N LEU A 153 -8.34 -7.11 -5.74
CA LEU A 153 -9.78 -7.38 -5.60
C LEU A 153 -10.59 -6.70 -6.72
N ARG A 154 -10.31 -5.43 -7.04
CA ARG A 154 -10.94 -4.71 -8.15
C ARG A 154 -10.72 -5.47 -9.48
N ASN A 155 -9.49 -5.88 -9.75
CA ASN A 155 -9.14 -6.58 -10.98
C ASN A 155 -9.78 -7.98 -11.06
N MET A 156 -9.92 -8.67 -9.93
CA MET A 156 -10.68 -9.93 -9.85
C MET A 156 -12.17 -9.75 -10.18
N VAL A 157 -12.79 -8.67 -9.71
CA VAL A 157 -14.20 -8.36 -10.01
C VAL A 157 -14.40 -7.98 -11.49
N GLU A 158 -13.46 -7.27 -12.10
CA GLU A 158 -13.53 -6.94 -13.53
C GLU A 158 -13.43 -8.19 -14.41
N LEU A 159 -12.60 -9.16 -14.02
CA LEU A 159 -12.45 -10.43 -14.71
C LEU A 159 -13.62 -11.39 -14.48
N SER A 160 -14.26 -11.39 -13.32
CA SER A 160 -15.44 -12.23 -13.06
C SER A 160 -16.68 -11.79 -13.86
N GLY A 161 -16.75 -10.52 -14.25
CA GLY A 161 -17.78 -10.00 -15.16
C GLY A 161 -17.62 -10.48 -16.61
N SER A 162 -16.41 -10.90 -17.01
CA SER A 162 -16.19 -11.60 -18.27
C SER A 162 -16.48 -13.09 -18.07
N SER A 163 -17.33 -13.69 -18.91
CA SER A 163 -17.86 -15.05 -18.81
C SER A 163 -16.82 -16.21 -18.79
N LEU A 164 -15.51 -15.90 -18.70
CA LEU A 164 -14.39 -16.85 -18.71
C LEU A 164 -14.02 -17.42 -17.32
N LEU A 165 -14.44 -16.80 -16.21
CA LEU A 165 -14.07 -17.23 -14.86
C LEU A 165 -15.30 -17.37 -13.95
N SER A 166 -15.99 -18.52 -14.06
CA SER A 166 -16.94 -18.92 -13.01
C SER A 166 -16.19 -19.07 -11.67
N TRP A 167 -16.79 -18.65 -10.56
CA TRP A 167 -16.20 -18.84 -9.21
C TRP A 167 -15.86 -20.31 -8.91
N SER A 168 -16.59 -21.24 -9.55
CA SER A 168 -16.34 -22.68 -9.51
C SER A 168 -15.05 -23.15 -10.20
N SER A 169 -14.43 -22.33 -11.04
CA SER A 169 -13.13 -22.62 -11.69
C SER A 169 -11.91 -22.01 -10.99
N LEU A 170 -12.12 -21.17 -9.96
CA LEU A 170 -11.08 -20.48 -9.19
C LEU A 170 -10.73 -21.17 -7.88
N LEU A 171 -11.69 -21.90 -7.30
CA LEU A 171 -11.39 -22.81 -6.20
C LEU A 171 -10.51 -23.94 -6.75
N PRO A 172 -9.34 -24.21 -6.15
CA PRO A 172 -8.52 -25.29 -6.62
C PRO A 172 -9.31 -26.60 -6.51
N TRP A 173 -9.29 -27.40 -7.57
CA TRP A 173 -9.81 -28.77 -7.58
C TRP A 173 -9.12 -29.68 -6.53
N SER A 174 -8.18 -29.14 -5.73
CA SER A 174 -7.51 -29.83 -4.63
C SER A 174 -8.40 -30.12 -3.42
N TRP A 175 -9.67 -29.69 -3.42
CA TRP A 175 -10.68 -30.14 -2.44
C TRP A 175 -11.70 -31.13 -3.04
N SER A 176 -11.39 -31.69 -4.23
CA SER A 176 -12.00 -32.93 -4.70
C SER A 176 -11.14 -34.10 -4.22
N TRP A 177 -11.68 -34.94 -3.33
CA TRP A 177 -11.04 -36.15 -2.80
C TRP A 177 -10.65 -37.18 -3.91
N SER A 178 -10.96 -36.91 -5.19
CA SER A 178 -10.73 -37.80 -6.32
C SER A 178 -9.31 -37.77 -6.90
N TRP A 179 -8.46 -36.78 -6.59
CA TRP A 179 -7.08 -36.70 -7.12
C TRP A 179 -6.00 -37.28 -6.18
N PHE A 180 -6.29 -37.49 -4.90
CA PHE A 180 -5.31 -37.99 -3.92
C PHE A 180 -4.87 -39.45 -4.19
N TRP A 181 -5.65 -40.21 -4.96
CA TRP A 181 -5.35 -41.63 -5.26
C TRP A 181 -4.66 -41.86 -6.61
N SER A 182 -4.33 -40.81 -7.38
CA SER A 182 -3.71 -40.94 -8.71
C SER A 182 -2.24 -40.50 -8.76
N TRP A 183 -1.47 -40.75 -7.70
CA TRP A 183 -0.01 -40.62 -7.74
C TRP A 183 0.62 -42.03 -7.78
N SER A 184 0.82 -42.57 -8.98
CA SER A 184 1.82 -43.62 -9.18
C SER A 184 3.16 -42.94 -9.45
N TRP A 185 4.15 -43.27 -8.62
CA TRP A 185 5.47 -42.64 -8.58
C TRP A 185 6.33 -43.15 -9.75
N SER A 186 6.69 -42.26 -10.68
CA SER A 186 7.85 -42.46 -11.57
C SER A 186 8.75 -41.23 -11.51
N TRP A 187 9.99 -41.44 -11.11
CA TRP A 187 11.03 -40.43 -10.94
C TRP A 187 11.74 -40.19 -12.28
N SER A 188 11.18 -39.36 -13.16
CA SER A 188 11.87 -39.02 -14.43
C SER A 188 11.57 -37.65 -15.04
N SER A 189 11.01 -36.66 -14.32
CA SER A 189 10.76 -35.33 -14.92
C SER A 189 11.01 -34.18 -13.94
N LEU A 190 12.26 -33.94 -13.56
CA LEU A 190 12.66 -32.76 -12.77
C LEU A 190 12.80 -31.46 -13.60
N THR A 191 12.16 -31.38 -14.78
CA THR A 191 12.18 -30.19 -15.65
C THR A 191 10.81 -29.78 -16.18
N SER A 192 9.72 -30.40 -15.72
CA SER A 192 8.37 -29.90 -15.95
C SER A 192 7.68 -29.72 -14.60
N LEU A 193 7.79 -28.52 -14.05
CA LEU A 193 6.81 -28.07 -13.05
C LEU A 193 5.41 -28.38 -13.61
N PRO A 194 4.51 -29.01 -12.84
CA PRO A 194 3.17 -29.30 -13.31
C PRO A 194 2.57 -27.99 -13.81
N ALA A 195 2.19 -27.95 -15.09
CA ALA A 195 1.58 -26.78 -15.68
C ALA A 195 0.35 -26.43 -14.85
N LEU A 196 0.40 -25.29 -14.17
CA LEU A 196 -0.76 -24.73 -13.48
C LEU A 196 -1.91 -24.68 -14.50
N PRO A 197 -3.17 -24.94 -14.09
CA PRO A 197 -4.32 -24.83 -14.98
C PRO A 197 -4.22 -23.53 -15.78
N HIS A 198 -4.51 -23.55 -17.08
CA HIS A 198 -4.35 -22.37 -17.97
C HIS A 198 -5.11 -21.12 -17.46
N THR A 199 -6.09 -21.29 -16.57
CA THR A 199 -6.78 -20.21 -15.86
C THR A 199 -5.95 -19.60 -14.71
N TRP A 200 -5.20 -20.43 -13.98
CA TRP A 200 -4.29 -19.99 -12.91
C TRP A 200 -3.09 -19.23 -13.46
N SER A 201 -2.54 -19.63 -14.62
CA SER A 201 -1.45 -18.88 -15.26
C SER A 201 -1.90 -17.49 -15.69
N ILE A 202 -3.11 -17.32 -16.25
CA ILE A 202 -3.65 -16.01 -16.62
C ILE A 202 -3.82 -15.12 -15.38
N LEU A 203 -4.36 -15.68 -14.29
CA LEU A 203 -4.59 -14.94 -13.04
C LEU A 203 -3.26 -14.52 -12.38
N LEU A 204 -2.29 -15.44 -12.38
CA LEU A 204 -0.96 -15.20 -11.84
C LEU A 204 -0.19 -14.18 -12.67
N ASP A 205 -0.15 -14.33 -13.99
CA ASP A 205 0.66 -13.48 -14.86
C ASP A 205 0.03 -12.11 -15.10
N SER A 206 -1.31 -12.03 -15.16
CA SER A 206 -2.00 -10.77 -15.48
C SER A 206 -2.34 -9.92 -14.26
N ILE A 207 -2.73 -10.52 -13.13
CA ILE A 207 -3.14 -9.75 -11.93
C ILE A 207 -2.05 -9.75 -10.88
N LEU A 208 -1.58 -10.94 -10.49
CA LEU A 208 -0.67 -11.09 -9.36
C LEU A 208 0.75 -10.66 -9.71
N GLY A 209 1.22 -10.88 -10.94
CA GLY A 209 2.57 -10.54 -11.38
C GLY A 209 2.94 -9.07 -11.12
N PRO A 210 2.18 -8.10 -11.68
CA PRO A 210 2.44 -6.67 -11.45
C PRO A 210 2.32 -6.25 -9.97
N CYS A 211 1.31 -6.76 -9.25
CA CYS A 211 1.10 -6.50 -7.83
C CYS A 211 2.26 -7.01 -6.96
N LEU A 212 2.71 -8.24 -7.22
CA LEU A 212 3.86 -8.86 -6.54
C LEU A 212 5.15 -8.13 -6.89
N ALA A 213 5.32 -7.67 -8.14
CA ALA A 213 6.49 -6.91 -8.54
C ALA A 213 6.60 -5.59 -7.76
N VAL A 214 5.48 -4.87 -7.56
CA VAL A 214 5.45 -3.65 -6.73
C VAL A 214 5.92 -3.95 -5.29
N ILE A 215 5.33 -4.95 -4.65
CA ILE A 215 5.70 -5.35 -3.27
C ILE A 215 7.16 -5.83 -3.20
N ALA A 216 7.60 -6.62 -4.16
CA ALA A 216 8.97 -7.14 -4.19
C ALA A 216 10.01 -6.02 -4.39
N CYS A 217 9.73 -5.05 -5.25
CA CYS A 217 10.58 -3.86 -5.42
C CYS A 217 10.68 -3.06 -4.13
N GLU A 218 9.57 -2.86 -3.42
CA GLU A 218 9.54 -2.15 -2.15
C GLU A 218 10.40 -2.86 -1.09
N ILE A 219 10.16 -4.15 -0.88
CA ILE A 219 10.93 -4.97 0.07
C ILE A 219 12.42 -4.96 -0.27
N PHE A 220 12.78 -5.06 -1.56
CA PHE A 220 14.17 -5.05 -2.00
C PHE A 220 14.85 -3.72 -1.70
N VAL A 221 14.16 -2.60 -1.92
CA VAL A 221 14.72 -1.26 -1.75
C VAL A 221 14.90 -0.92 -0.29
N ASP A 222 13.95 -1.29 0.55
CA ASP A 222 14.11 -1.13 1.99
C ASP A 222 15.23 -2.02 2.54
N TRP A 223 15.32 -3.26 2.06
CA TRP A 223 16.45 -4.13 2.44
C TRP A 223 17.78 -3.47 2.10
N LEU A 224 17.88 -2.86 0.90
CA LEU A 224 19.05 -2.11 0.47
C LEU A 224 19.29 -0.89 1.37
N LYS A 225 18.26 -0.08 1.65
CA LYS A 225 18.29 1.09 2.53
C LYS A 225 18.83 0.73 3.92
N HIS A 226 18.24 -0.26 4.59
CA HIS A 226 18.67 -0.71 5.92
C HIS A 226 20.07 -1.36 5.90
N ALA A 227 20.43 -2.09 4.84
CA ALA A 227 21.77 -2.64 4.69
C ALA A 227 22.83 -1.53 4.58
N PHE A 228 22.55 -0.46 3.82
CA PHE A 228 23.44 0.69 3.73
C PHE A 228 23.52 1.46 5.04
N ILE A 229 22.39 1.76 5.68
CA ILE A 229 22.37 2.51 6.95
C ILE A 229 23.16 1.76 8.03
N THR A 230 22.92 0.45 8.20
CA THR A 230 23.62 -0.35 9.21
C THR A 230 25.13 -0.45 8.95
N LYS A 231 25.52 -0.67 7.69
CA LYS A 231 26.93 -0.75 7.29
C LYS A 231 27.66 0.59 7.44
N PHE A 232 27.05 1.69 6.99
CA PHE A 232 27.64 3.02 7.05
C PHE A 232 27.75 3.57 8.48
N ASN A 233 26.80 3.22 9.36
CA ASN A 233 26.78 3.69 10.75
C ASN A 233 27.40 2.71 11.75
N HIS A 234 27.91 1.56 11.30
CA HIS A 234 28.45 0.47 12.16
C HIS A 234 27.47 -0.02 13.23
N ILE A 235 26.19 -0.11 12.88
CA ILE A 235 25.11 -0.56 13.78
C ILE A 235 24.95 -2.07 13.66
N ARG A 236 24.91 -2.78 14.80
CA ARG A 236 24.66 -4.23 14.81
C ARG A 236 23.19 -4.53 14.45
N PRO A 237 22.90 -5.46 13.53
CA PRO A 237 21.53 -5.82 13.14
C PRO A 237 20.65 -6.34 14.29
N THR A 238 21.25 -6.77 15.40
CA THR A 238 20.53 -7.21 16.61
C THR A 238 19.61 -6.13 17.19
N ILE A 239 19.79 -4.86 16.82
CA ILE A 239 18.96 -3.75 17.29
C ILE A 239 17.51 -3.81 16.77
N TYR A 240 17.29 -4.41 15.59
CA TYR A 240 15.94 -4.56 15.04
C TYR A 240 15.07 -5.48 15.90
N GLY A 241 15.66 -6.45 16.61
CA GLY A 241 14.94 -7.27 17.58
C GLY A 241 14.35 -6.42 18.72
N ARG A 242 15.15 -5.47 19.25
CA ARG A 242 14.67 -4.52 20.25
C ARG A 242 13.57 -3.60 19.71
N PHE A 243 13.67 -3.18 18.45
CA PHE A 243 12.62 -2.38 17.83
C PHE A 243 11.31 -3.15 17.75
N ALA A 244 11.35 -4.43 17.39
CA ALA A 244 10.18 -5.30 17.38
C ALA A 244 9.60 -5.50 18.78
N ASP A 245 10.44 -5.68 19.81
CA ASP A 245 10.00 -5.82 21.20
C ASP A 245 9.28 -4.54 21.69
N ILE A 246 9.85 -3.36 21.38
CA ILE A 246 9.24 -2.06 21.72
C ILE A 246 7.88 -1.94 21.03
N LEU A 247 7.80 -2.22 19.72
CA LEU A 247 6.55 -2.14 18.96
C LEU A 247 5.49 -3.13 19.48
N ALA A 248 5.90 -4.34 19.87
CA ALA A 248 5.00 -5.33 20.42
C ALA A 248 4.47 -4.96 21.81
N THR A 249 5.28 -4.23 22.59
CA THR A 249 4.88 -3.75 23.93
C THR A 249 3.94 -2.54 23.83
N ASP A 250 4.12 -1.67 22.83
CA ASP A 250 3.28 -0.48 22.61
C ASP A 250 1.86 -0.81 22.11
N LEU A 251 1.64 -2.05 21.66
CA LEU A 251 0.35 -2.55 21.17
C LEU A 251 -0.56 -3.13 22.28
N VAL A 252 -0.09 -3.16 23.54
CA VAL A 252 -0.78 -3.74 24.72
C VAL A 252 -1.13 -2.65 25.71
#